data_AF-A0A969GRS7-F1
#
_entry.id   AF-A0A969GRS7-F1
#
_cell.length_a   1.000
_cell.length_b   1.000
_cell.length_c   1.000
_cell.angle_alpha   90.00
_cell.angle_beta   90.00
_cell.angle_gamma   90.00
#
_symmetry.space_group_name_H-M   'P 1'
#
loop_
_entity.id
_entity.type
_entity.pdbx_description
1 polymer ?
#
loop_
_entity_poly.entity_id
_entity_poly.type
_entity_poly.pdbx_seq_one_letter_code
_entity_poly.pdbx_strand_id
1 'polypeptide(L)'
;DQDALLAQLERGELADTGTPPQRDFFQLLLRHLREGVFADPIYGGNRNMAGWKLLGYPGVWTSYSAEEQMGDAAASKMGELRSLADRTRPGHNVQEIAGFDPQRGVAPPATDADIILVGLGV
;
A
#
# COMPACT_ATOMS: atom_id res chain seq x y z
N ASP A 1 -14.72 18.97 3.31
CA ASP A 1 -14.02 17.99 4.14
C ASP A 1 -13.91 16.68 3.35
N GLN A 2 -12.78 15.99 3.45
CA GLN A 2 -12.50 14.74 2.73
C GLN A 2 -13.50 13.65 3.11
N ASP A 3 -13.79 13.50 4.40
CA ASP A 3 -14.72 12.47 4.89
C ASP A 3 -16.13 12.70 4.35
N ALA A 4 -16.58 13.96 4.30
CA ALA A 4 -17.87 14.31 3.74
C ALA A 4 -17.96 14.00 2.23
N LEU A 5 -16.86 14.23 1.49
CA LEU A 5 -16.78 13.91 0.06
C LEU A 5 -16.83 12.39 -0.17
N LEU A 6 -16.03 11.62 0.57
CA LEU A 6 -16.02 10.16 0.49
C LEU A 6 -17.39 9.56 0.86
N ALA A 7 -18.05 10.11 1.88
CA ALA A 7 -19.37 9.66 2.27
C ALA A 7 -20.45 9.98 1.20
N GLN A 8 -20.35 11.12 0.52
CA GLN A 8 -21.23 11.44 -0.63
C GLN A 8 -20.97 10.50 -1.82
N LEU A 9 -19.69 10.22 -2.11
CA LEU A 9 -19.28 9.28 -3.15
C LEU A 9 -19.81 7.86 -2.88
N GLU A 10 -19.71 7.38 -1.63
CA GLU A 10 -20.26 6.10 -1.20
C GLU A 10 -21.78 6.02 -1.38
N ARG A 11 -22.50 7.11 -1.08
CA ARG A 11 -23.96 7.17 -1.25
C ARG A 11 -24.40 7.39 -2.70
N GLY A 12 -23.50 7.86 -3.57
CA GLY A 12 -23.80 8.20 -4.95
C GLY A 12 -24.48 9.57 -5.10
N GLU A 13 -24.15 10.52 -4.23
CA GLU A 13 -24.79 11.83 -4.12
C GLU A 13 -24.01 12.95 -4.82
N LEU A 14 -22.84 12.66 -5.39
CA LEU A 14 -22.08 13.67 -6.12
C LEU A 14 -22.76 14.01 -7.43
N ALA A 15 -22.73 15.29 -7.81
CA ALA A 15 -23.23 15.72 -9.10
C ALA A 15 -22.27 15.29 -10.21
N ASP A 16 -22.82 14.66 -11.27
CA ASP A 16 -22.18 14.40 -12.56
C ASP A 16 -20.74 13.82 -12.51
N THR A 17 -20.62 12.56 -12.06
CA THR A 17 -19.31 11.87 -11.98
C THR A 17 -18.96 11.07 -13.23
N GLY A 18 -19.81 11.07 -14.26
CA GLY A 18 -19.64 10.23 -15.44
C GLY A 18 -19.59 8.73 -15.14
N THR A 19 -18.78 8.00 -15.91
CA THR A 19 -18.53 6.55 -15.75
C THR A 19 -17.14 6.36 -15.13
N PRO A 20 -16.96 5.43 -14.17
CA PRO A 20 -17.92 4.46 -13.64
C PRO A 20 -18.93 5.05 -12.63
N PRO A 21 -20.05 4.35 -12.34
CA PRO A 21 -20.97 4.74 -11.28
C PRO A 21 -20.24 4.96 -9.95
N GLN A 22 -20.62 6.00 -9.20
CA GLN A 22 -19.94 6.42 -7.97
C GLN A 22 -19.73 5.30 -6.97
N ARG A 23 -20.77 4.49 -6.76
CA ARG A 23 -20.73 3.35 -5.83
C ARG A 23 -19.74 2.29 -6.28
N ASP A 24 -19.68 2.01 -7.58
CA ASP A 24 -18.74 1.04 -8.15
C ASP A 24 -17.30 1.55 -8.01
N PHE A 25 -17.08 2.84 -8.31
CA PHE A 25 -15.79 3.49 -8.08
C PHE A 25 -15.38 3.43 -6.61
N PHE A 26 -16.28 3.75 -5.68
CA PHE A 26 -15.99 3.70 -4.25
C PHE A 26 -15.62 2.29 -3.79
N GLN A 27 -16.35 1.26 -4.25
CA GLN A 27 -16.04 -0.13 -3.91
C GLN A 27 -14.69 -0.58 -4.50
N LEU A 28 -14.37 -0.15 -5.73
CA LEU A 28 -13.07 -0.39 -6.35
C LEU A 28 -11.95 0.28 -5.54
N LEU A 29 -12.13 1.55 -5.21
CA LEU A 29 -11.21 2.34 -4.40
C LEU A 29 -10.95 1.67 -3.04
N LEU A 30 -12.01 1.31 -2.32
CA LEU A 30 -11.91 0.65 -1.03
C LEU A 30 -11.16 -0.69 -1.13
N ARG A 31 -11.40 -1.46 -2.20
CA ARG A 31 -10.68 -2.71 -2.45
C ARG A 31 -9.19 -2.46 -2.63
N HIS A 32 -8.80 -1.52 -3.48
CA HIS A 32 -7.39 -1.20 -3.73
C HIS A 32 -6.69 -0.62 -2.49
N LEU A 33 -7.40 0.17 -1.67
CA LEU A 33 -6.85 0.63 -0.39
C LEU A 33 -6.57 -0.53 0.56
N ARG A 34 -7.48 -1.53 0.63
CA ARG A 34 -7.26 -2.74 1.43
C ARG A 34 -6.08 -3.56 0.91
N GLU A 35 -5.96 -3.72 -0.40
CA GLU A 35 -4.80 -4.37 -1.02
C GLU A 35 -3.50 -3.63 -0.68
N GLY A 36 -3.51 -2.30 -0.79
CA GLY A 36 -2.39 -1.44 -0.42
C GLY A 36 -1.99 -1.54 1.05
N VAL A 37 -2.93 -1.76 1.98
CA VAL A 37 -2.63 -1.97 3.41
C VAL A 37 -1.80 -3.24 3.64
N PHE A 38 -1.90 -4.25 2.77
CA PHE A 38 -1.18 -5.52 2.90
C PHE A 38 -0.07 -5.73 1.86
N ALA A 39 0.07 -4.83 0.88
CA ALA A 39 1.14 -4.84 -0.11
C ALA A 39 2.53 -4.58 0.52
N ASP A 40 3.60 -4.77 -0.27
CA ASP A 40 4.94 -4.37 0.15
C ASP A 40 5.05 -2.83 0.27
N PRO A 41 5.65 -2.29 1.35
CA PRO A 41 5.77 -0.84 1.54
C PRO A 41 6.46 -0.09 0.39
N ILE A 42 7.28 -0.78 -0.42
CA ILE A 42 7.95 -0.18 -1.59
C ILE A 42 6.95 0.40 -2.61
N TYR A 43 5.72 -0.11 -2.64
CA TYR A 43 4.65 0.36 -3.54
C TYR A 43 3.87 1.55 -2.96
N GLY A 44 4.28 2.09 -1.81
CA GLY A 44 3.65 3.28 -1.19
C GLY A 44 2.49 2.98 -0.24
N GLY A 45 2.04 1.73 -0.22
CA GLY A 45 1.09 1.21 0.78
C GLY A 45 1.75 0.80 2.09
N ASN A 46 1.00 0.06 2.91
CA ASN A 46 1.43 -0.69 4.10
C ASN A 46 2.55 -0.02 4.92
N ARG A 47 2.32 1.24 5.31
CA ARG A 47 3.35 2.04 5.98
C ARG A 47 3.88 1.34 7.22
N ASN A 48 5.21 1.39 7.39
CA ASN A 48 5.92 0.75 8.50
C ASN A 48 5.57 -0.74 8.66
N MET A 49 5.13 -1.38 7.57
CA MET A 49 4.69 -2.77 7.53
C MET A 49 3.54 -3.03 8.52
N ALA A 50 2.66 -2.06 8.76
CA ALA A 50 1.60 -2.14 9.77
C ALA A 50 0.61 -3.28 9.51
N GLY A 51 0.20 -3.49 8.26
CA GLY A 51 -0.65 -4.62 7.86
C GLY A 51 0.07 -5.96 8.04
N TRP A 52 1.38 -6.01 7.78
CA TRP A 52 2.17 -7.22 8.02
C TRP A 52 2.33 -7.51 9.51
N LYS A 53 2.60 -6.50 10.33
CA LYS A 53 2.65 -6.62 11.79
C LYS A 53 1.33 -7.14 12.36
N LEU A 54 0.20 -6.65 11.87
CA LEU A 54 -1.12 -7.13 12.25
C LEU A 54 -1.31 -8.62 11.96
N LEU A 55 -0.83 -9.08 10.80
CA LEU A 55 -0.94 -10.48 10.38
C LEU A 55 0.15 -11.39 10.96
N GLY A 56 1.18 -10.83 11.62
CA GLY A 56 2.39 -11.57 11.97
C GLY A 56 3.21 -12.03 10.76
N TYR A 57 3.04 -11.39 9.60
CA TYR A 57 3.80 -11.72 8.40
C TYR A 57 5.22 -11.14 8.48
N PRO A 58 6.29 -11.97 8.36
CA PRO A 58 7.66 -11.53 8.56
C PRO A 58 8.26 -10.77 7.35
N GLY A 59 7.48 -10.57 6.27
CA GLY A 59 7.96 -9.95 5.04
C GLY A 59 8.55 -10.96 4.05
N VAL A 60 9.35 -10.45 3.11
CA VAL A 60 9.84 -11.22 1.95
C VAL A 60 11.20 -11.85 2.24
N TRP A 61 11.22 -13.19 2.33
CA TRP A 61 12.42 -13.98 2.60
C TRP A 61 12.71 -14.98 1.47
N THR A 62 13.97 -15.11 1.06
CA THR A 62 14.40 -16.02 -0.03
C THR A 62 14.89 -17.37 0.45
N SER A 63 15.09 -17.52 1.76
CA SER A 63 15.63 -18.73 2.37
C SER A 63 15.00 -18.97 3.73
N TYR A 64 15.03 -20.23 4.13
CA TYR A 64 14.63 -20.71 5.44
C TYR A 64 15.80 -21.46 6.05
N SER A 65 16.02 -21.33 7.35
CA SER A 65 16.97 -22.18 8.06
C SER A 65 16.39 -23.59 8.18
N ALA A 66 17.26 -24.57 8.46
CA ALA A 66 16.80 -25.95 8.68
C ALA A 66 15.83 -26.02 9.87
N GLU A 67 16.10 -25.26 10.94
CA GLU A 67 15.24 -25.17 12.11
C GLU A 67 13.86 -24.61 11.77
N GLU A 68 13.78 -23.57 10.94
CA GLU A 68 12.50 -23.00 10.48
C GLU A 68 11.70 -23.97 9.60
N GLN A 69 12.38 -24.86 8.87
CA GLN A 69 11.73 -25.87 8.04
C GLN A 69 11.24 -27.07 8.86
N MET A 70 11.94 -27.40 9.94
CA MET A 70 11.61 -28.53 10.81
C MET A 70 10.57 -28.18 11.89
N GLY A 71 10.34 -26.89 12.15
CA GLY A 71 9.34 -26.40 13.10
C GLY A 71 7.89 -26.55 12.61
N ASP A 72 6.97 -26.58 13.56
CA ASP A 72 5.51 -26.59 13.34
C ASP A 72 4.90 -25.18 13.31
N ALA A 73 5.65 -24.17 13.77
CA ALA A 73 5.27 -22.76 13.76
C ALA A 73 5.66 -22.07 12.44
N ALA A 74 4.91 -21.02 12.08
CA ALA A 74 5.31 -20.12 11.00
C ALA A 74 6.70 -19.53 11.29
N ALA A 75 7.57 -19.47 10.28
CA ALA A 75 8.93 -18.96 10.42
C ALA A 75 8.91 -17.52 10.94
N SER A 76 9.33 -17.34 12.20
CA SER A 76 9.28 -16.04 12.88
C SER A 76 10.33 -15.05 12.37
N LYS A 77 11.35 -15.55 11.62
CA LYS A 77 12.49 -14.77 11.13
C LYS A 77 13.14 -13.95 12.24
N MET A 78 13.14 -14.49 13.46
CA MET A 78 13.64 -13.85 14.68
C MET A 78 13.01 -12.46 14.94
N GLY A 79 11.79 -12.21 14.43
CA GLY A 79 11.10 -10.93 14.57
C GLY A 79 11.58 -9.84 13.60
N GLU A 80 12.50 -10.15 12.68
CA GLU A 80 12.95 -9.21 11.66
C GLU A 80 11.89 -9.12 10.56
N LEU A 81 11.47 -7.89 10.23
CA LEU A 81 10.59 -7.62 9.10
C LEU A 81 11.43 -7.15 7.93
N ARG A 82 11.20 -7.74 6.75
CA ARG A 82 11.97 -7.43 5.55
C ARG A 82 11.05 -7.10 4.36
N SER A 83 11.20 -5.91 3.81
CA SER A 83 10.56 -5.50 2.56
C SER A 83 11.42 -5.81 1.35
N LEU A 84 10.84 -5.67 0.15
CA LEU A 84 11.60 -5.70 -1.09
C LEU A 84 12.62 -4.56 -1.20
N ALA A 85 12.38 -3.41 -0.55
CA ALA A 85 13.32 -2.30 -0.55
C ALA A 85 14.65 -2.66 0.16
N ASP A 86 14.60 -3.56 1.15
CA ASP A 86 15.79 -4.03 1.87
C ASP A 86 16.65 -4.99 1.01
N ARG A 87 16.17 -5.33 -0.20
CA ARG A 87 16.83 -6.23 -1.15
C ARG A 87 17.57 -5.53 -2.28
N THR A 88 17.92 -4.24 -2.17
CA THR A 88 18.69 -3.55 -3.23
C THR A 88 19.96 -4.34 -3.54
N ARG A 89 19.92 -5.12 -4.63
CA ARG A 89 21.05 -5.92 -5.08
C ARG A 89 22.06 -4.98 -5.70
N PRO A 90 23.37 -5.17 -5.47
CA PRO A 90 24.38 -4.46 -6.25
C PRO A 90 24.10 -4.66 -7.75
N GLY A 91 23.82 -3.58 -8.48
CA GLY A 91 23.54 -3.61 -9.92
C GLY A 91 22.06 -3.59 -10.35
N HIS A 92 21.09 -3.58 -9.43
CA HIS A 92 19.71 -3.23 -9.77
C HIS A 92 19.52 -1.71 -9.71
N ASN A 93 19.46 -1.08 -10.88
CA ASN A 93 19.04 0.31 -11.01
C ASN A 93 17.52 0.38 -10.85
N VAL A 94 17.05 0.58 -9.62
CA VAL A 94 15.75 1.22 -9.42
C VAL A 94 15.92 2.61 -10.02
N GLN A 95 15.18 2.92 -11.08
CA GLN A 95 15.14 4.28 -11.59
C GLN A 95 14.50 5.15 -10.51
N GLU A 96 15.33 5.85 -9.75
CA GLU A 96 14.85 6.87 -8.82
C GLU A 96 14.21 7.98 -9.65
N ILE A 97 12.89 8.10 -9.53
CA ILE A 97 12.17 9.22 -10.10
C ILE A 97 12.41 10.40 -9.15
N ALA A 98 13.06 11.46 -9.64
CA ALA A 98 13.39 12.62 -8.83
C ALA A 98 12.14 13.21 -8.15
N GLY A 99 12.15 13.28 -6.82
CA GLY A 99 11.02 13.80 -6.03
C GLY A 99 9.83 12.86 -5.86
N PHE A 100 9.91 11.63 -6.36
CA PHE A 100 8.93 10.58 -6.08
C PHE A 100 9.26 9.92 -4.74
N ASP A 101 8.38 10.10 -3.78
CA ASP A 101 8.37 9.35 -2.54
C ASP A 101 7.07 8.53 -2.53
N PRO A 102 7.14 7.17 -2.58
CA PRO A 102 5.95 6.33 -2.57
C PRO A 102 5.15 6.49 -1.27
N GLN A 103 5.76 6.96 -0.18
CA GLN A 103 5.11 7.25 1.08
C GLN A 103 4.60 8.70 1.21
N ARG A 104 4.72 9.53 0.16
CA ARG A 104 4.37 10.96 0.19
C ARG A 104 2.90 11.27 0.46
N GLY A 105 1.99 10.32 0.24
CA GLY A 105 0.54 10.49 0.46
C GLY A 105 0.12 10.82 1.90
N VAL A 106 1.06 10.98 2.83
CA VAL A 106 0.84 11.50 4.20
C VAL A 106 0.71 13.01 4.25
N ALA A 107 1.40 13.71 3.36
CA ALA A 107 1.30 15.14 3.32
C ALA A 107 -0.13 15.53 2.91
N PRO A 108 -0.74 16.53 3.57
CA PRO A 108 -1.97 17.12 3.07
C PRO A 108 -1.80 17.43 1.58
N PRO A 109 -2.82 17.17 0.74
CA PRO A 109 -2.77 17.60 -0.65
C PRO A 109 -2.48 19.10 -0.67
N ALA A 110 -1.74 19.54 -1.69
CA ALA A 110 -1.51 20.95 -1.89
C ALA A 110 -2.86 21.69 -1.91
N THR A 111 -2.91 22.88 -1.32
CA THR A 111 -4.16 23.63 -1.12
C THR A 111 -4.86 24.01 -2.42
N ASP A 112 -4.19 23.85 -3.56
CA ASP A 112 -4.60 24.13 -4.93
C ASP A 112 -4.68 22.88 -5.82
N ALA A 113 -4.79 21.68 -5.23
CA ALA A 113 -4.88 20.46 -6.02
C ALA A 113 -6.23 20.35 -6.76
N ASP A 114 -6.21 20.47 -8.09
CA ASP A 114 -7.38 20.25 -8.96
C ASP A 114 -7.68 18.76 -9.18
N ILE A 115 -6.68 17.87 -9.01
CA ILE A 115 -6.78 16.44 -9.32
C ILE A 115 -6.19 15.62 -8.16
N ILE A 116 -6.94 14.62 -7.70
CA ILE A 116 -6.48 13.61 -6.74
C ILE A 116 -6.38 12.27 -7.45
N LEU A 117 -5.18 11.71 -7.50
CA LEU A 117 -4.92 10.36 -8.01
C LEU A 117 -4.83 9.42 -6.81
N VAL A 118 -5.68 8.38 -6.78
CA VAL A 118 -5.66 7.38 -5.70
C VAL A 118 -5.31 6.01 -6.28
N GLY A 119 -4.31 5.36 -5.69
CA GLY A 119 -3.96 3.97 -6.01
C GLY A 119 -3.28 3.80 -7.36
N LEU A 120 -2.15 4.47 -7.60
CA LEU A 120 -1.27 4.22 -8.76
C LEU A 120 -0.32 3.03 -8.49
N GLY A 121 -0.87 1.90 -8.05
CA GLY A 121 -0.15 0.63 -8.10
C GLY A 121 -0.16 0.11 -9.54
N VAL A 122 0.97 -0.43 -10.01
CA VAL A 122 1.08 -1.11 -11.31
C VAL A 122 0.36 -2.44 -11.33
#